data_AF-A0A7J7L0I2-F1
#
_entry.id   AF-A0A7J7L0I2-F1
#
_cell.length_a   1.000
_cell.length_b   1.000
_cell.length_c   1.000
_cell.angle_alpha   90.00
_cell.angle_beta   90.00
_cell.angle_gamma   90.00
#
_symmetry.space_group_name_H-M   'P 1'
#
loop_
_entity.id
_entity.type
_entity.pdbx_description
1 polymer ?
#
loop_
_entity_poly.entity_id
_entity_poly.type
_entity_poly.pdbx_seq_one_letter_code
_entity_poly.pdbx_strand_id
1 'polypeptide(L)'
;MSVEGSQGSTGRYRPTNSNDPGWDYGQPVDGNRDHVKCDFCGHVSKGGIKRLKQHLVKASYKGTMYKDVRKCDKVPQDVVDVLRSFMEGK
;
A
#
# COMPACT_ATOMS: atom_id res chain seq x y z
N MET A 1 -18.02 -25.14 -6.49
CA MET A 1 -16.81 -24.60 -5.81
C MET A 1 -16.71 -23.15 -6.21
N SER A 2 -16.52 -22.27 -5.24
CA SER A 2 -16.84 -20.84 -5.25
C SER A 2 -16.46 -20.07 -6.53
N VAL A 3 -17.38 -19.21 -6.93
CA VAL A 3 -17.39 -18.39 -8.14
C VAL A 3 -16.45 -17.17 -8.02
N GLU A 4 -15.87 -16.78 -9.15
CA GLU A 4 -15.45 -15.42 -9.60
C GLU A 4 -14.28 -14.72 -8.84
N GLY A 5 -13.40 -13.94 -9.48
CA GLY A 5 -13.50 -13.36 -10.80
C GLY A 5 -12.17 -12.88 -11.38
N SER A 6 -12.10 -12.99 -12.70
CA SER A 6 -11.40 -12.10 -13.60
C SER A 6 -11.73 -10.64 -13.25
N GLN A 7 -10.75 -9.84 -12.84
CA GLN A 7 -10.95 -8.40 -12.62
C GLN A 7 -9.78 -7.61 -13.18
N GLY A 8 -9.75 -7.51 -14.51
CA GLY A 8 -9.39 -6.24 -15.15
C GLY A 8 -10.64 -5.36 -15.16
N SER A 9 -10.86 -4.57 -14.10
CA SER A 9 -11.93 -3.57 -14.03
C SER A 9 -11.79 -2.74 -12.75
N THR A 10 -11.11 -1.58 -12.87
CA THR A 10 -11.19 -0.31 -12.08
C THR A 10 -11.77 -0.26 -10.64
N GLY A 11 -11.76 -1.33 -9.86
CA GLY A 11 -12.18 -1.36 -8.46
C GLY A 11 -10.98 -1.54 -7.56
N ARG A 12 -10.76 -0.59 -6.63
CA ARG A 12 -9.65 -0.69 -5.67
C ARG A 12 -9.82 -1.95 -4.82
N TYR A 13 -8.83 -2.84 -4.85
CA TYR A 13 -8.75 -3.98 -3.96
C TYR A 13 -8.75 -3.52 -2.51
N ARG A 14 -9.77 -3.93 -1.75
CA ARG A 14 -9.86 -3.70 -0.30
C ARG A 14 -10.26 -5.01 0.37
N PRO A 15 -9.38 -5.62 1.17
CA PRO A 15 -9.75 -6.84 1.88
C PRO A 15 -10.97 -6.58 2.77
N THR A 16 -11.96 -7.48 2.74
CA THR A 16 -13.17 -7.43 3.60
C THR A 16 -12.85 -7.18 5.09
N ASN A 17 -11.69 -7.63 5.56
CA ASN A 17 -11.26 -7.50 6.95
C ASN A 17 -10.18 -6.40 7.18
N SER A 18 -9.98 -5.49 6.23
CA SER A 18 -8.96 -4.43 6.33
C SER A 18 -9.54 -3.05 6.01
N ASN A 19 -9.67 -2.22 7.04
CA ASN A 19 -9.97 -0.79 6.92
C ASN A 19 -8.69 0.05 6.76
N ASP A 20 -7.62 -0.55 6.22
CA ASP A 20 -6.34 0.12 6.06
C ASP A 20 -6.34 0.94 4.76
N PRO A 21 -6.15 2.28 4.82
CA PRO A 21 -6.14 3.14 3.64
C PRO A 21 -4.94 2.87 2.72
N GLY A 22 -3.92 2.12 3.18
CA GLY A 22 -2.81 1.72 2.32
C GLY A 22 -3.26 0.92 1.09
N TRP A 23 -4.38 0.19 1.18
CA TRP A 23 -4.93 -0.58 0.06
C TRP A 23 -5.59 0.30 -1.01
N ASP A 24 -5.94 1.54 -0.67
CA ASP A 24 -6.44 2.52 -1.62
C ASP A 24 -5.34 2.95 -2.63
N TYR A 25 -4.08 2.83 -2.19
CA TYR A 25 -2.89 3.33 -2.87
C TYR A 25 -1.97 2.23 -3.42
N GLY A 26 -2.40 0.97 -3.31
CA GLY A 26 -1.71 -0.13 -3.96
C GLY A 26 -2.51 -1.41 -3.99
N GLN A 27 -2.14 -2.28 -4.92
CA GLN A 27 -2.93 -3.44 -5.30
C GLN A 27 -2.07 -4.70 -5.20
N PRO A 28 -2.61 -5.81 -4.68
CA PRO A 28 -1.90 -7.08 -4.69
C PRO A 28 -1.66 -7.52 -6.13
N VAL A 29 -0.46 -8.02 -6.39
CA VAL A 29 -0.08 -8.56 -7.69
C VAL A 29 -0.36 -10.05 -7.69
N ASP A 30 -1.01 -10.55 -8.74
CA ASP A 30 -1.24 -11.99 -8.96
C ASP A 30 -2.04 -12.66 -7.83
N GLY A 31 -2.92 -11.91 -7.16
CA GLY A 31 -3.66 -12.40 -5.98
C GLY A 31 -2.80 -12.59 -4.73
N ASN A 32 -1.51 -12.26 -4.79
CA ASN A 32 -0.58 -12.42 -3.68
C ASN A 32 -0.59 -11.18 -2.78
N ARG A 33 -1.06 -11.34 -1.54
CA ARG A 33 -1.12 -10.27 -0.53
C ARG A 33 0.26 -9.83 -0.03
N ASP A 34 1.29 -10.64 -0.23
CA ASP A 34 2.68 -10.31 0.10
C ASP A 34 3.33 -9.45 -0.98
N HIS A 35 2.81 -9.45 -2.21
CA HIS A 35 3.32 -8.63 -3.30
C HIS A 35 2.33 -7.53 -3.61
N VAL A 36 2.62 -6.30 -3.17
CA VAL A 36 1.71 -5.17 -3.39
C VAL A 36 2.39 -4.14 -4.29
N LYS A 37 1.75 -3.84 -5.41
CA LYS A 37 2.17 -2.82 -6.37
C LYS A 37 1.67 -1.45 -5.91
N CYS A 38 2.58 -0.51 -5.78
CA CYS A 38 2.30 0.90 -5.57
C CYS A 38 1.64 1.49 -6.81
N ASP A 39 0.50 2.17 -6.64
CA ASP A 39 -0.23 2.77 -7.75
C ASP A 39 0.51 3.99 -8.34
N PHE A 40 1.20 4.76 -7.48
CA PHE A 40 1.92 5.97 -7.90
C PHE A 40 3.17 5.69 -8.73
N CYS A 41 4.05 4.80 -8.24
CA CYS A 41 5.34 4.54 -8.90
C CYS A 41 5.41 3.19 -9.62
N GLY A 42 4.40 2.34 -9.48
CA GLY A 42 4.39 1.00 -10.05
C GLY A 42 5.33 0.01 -9.36
N HIS A 43 6.01 0.41 -8.28
CA HIS A 43 6.94 -0.47 -7.56
C HIS A 43 6.20 -1.58 -6.82
N VAL A 44 6.65 -2.83 -7.00
CA VAL A 44 6.12 -3.99 -6.27
C VAL A 44 6.92 -4.20 -5.00
N SER A 45 6.29 -3.92 -3.86
CA SER A 45 6.86 -4.20 -2.53
C SER A 45 6.61 -5.66 -2.14
N LYS A 46 7.67 -6.37 -1.74
CA LYS A 46 7.61 -7.74 -1.22
C LYS A 46 7.55 -7.71 0.32
N GLY A 47 6.47 -8.21 0.92
CA GLY A 47 6.17 -8.15 2.37
C GLY A 47 4.85 -7.44 2.70
N GLY A 48 3.97 -7.34 1.72
CA GLY A 48 2.58 -6.94 1.89
C GLY A 48 2.35 -5.46 2.13
N ILE A 49 1.14 -5.14 2.60
CA ILE A 49 0.66 -3.78 2.79
C ILE A 49 1.48 -2.96 3.79
N LYS A 50 2.13 -3.60 4.76
CA LYS A 50 3.00 -2.93 5.74
C LYS A 50 4.16 -2.23 5.03
N ARG A 51 4.88 -2.94 4.15
CA ARG A 51 5.99 -2.36 3.39
C ARG A 51 5.50 -1.35 2.36
N LEU A 52 4.32 -1.56 1.76
CA LEU A 52 3.74 -0.54 0.89
C LEU A 52 3.48 0.75 1.65
N LYS A 53 2.85 0.70 2.84
CA LYS A 53 2.64 1.90 3.66
C LYS A 53 3.95 2.61 3.98
N GLN A 54 4.98 1.86 4.38
CA GLN A 54 6.32 2.41 4.62
C GLN A 54 6.89 3.09 3.36
N HIS A 55 6.73 2.48 2.19
CA HIS A 55 7.14 3.05 0.90
C HIS A 55 6.40 4.36 0.59
N LEU A 56 5.09 4.39 0.84
CA LEU A 56 4.23 5.56 0.63
C LEU A 56 4.58 6.69 1.61
N VAL A 57 4.87 6.41 2.88
CA VAL A 57 5.32 7.46 3.83
C VAL A 57 6.79 7.86 3.66
N LYS A 58 7.32 7.76 2.43
CA LYS A 58 8.72 8.08 2.06
C LYS A 58 9.75 7.35 2.92
N ALA A 59 9.45 6.09 3.30
CA ALA A 59 10.26 5.27 4.20
C ALA A 59 10.50 5.91 5.58
N SER A 60 9.66 6.86 6.00
CA SER A 60 9.80 7.58 7.26
C SER A 60 8.47 7.68 8.01
N TYR A 61 8.42 7.08 9.20
CA TYR A 61 7.25 7.10 10.06
C TYR A 61 7.68 7.28 11.52
N LYS A 62 7.08 8.24 12.24
CA LYS A 62 7.32 8.49 13.67
C LYS A 62 8.82 8.59 14.04
N GLY A 63 9.60 9.32 13.23
CA GLY A 63 11.06 9.45 13.40
C GLY A 63 11.87 8.18 13.09
N THR A 64 11.22 7.07 12.71
CA THR A 64 11.88 5.84 12.26
C THR A 64 12.06 5.89 10.74
N MET A 65 13.30 5.70 10.29
CA MET A 65 13.64 5.59 8.88
C MET A 65 13.86 4.11 8.52
N TYR A 66 13.04 3.59 7.60
CA TYR A 66 13.15 2.22 7.13
C TYR A 66 14.20 2.14 6.02
N LYS A 67 15.42 1.72 6.38
CA LYS A 67 16.55 1.62 5.45
C LYS A 67 16.33 0.59 4.33
N ASP A 68 15.60 -0.48 4.63
CA ASP A 68 15.29 -1.57 3.69
C ASP A 68 14.03 -1.32 2.84
N VAL A 69 13.41 -0.14 2.97
CA VAL A 69 12.22 0.23 2.22
C VAL A 69 12.56 1.31 1.22
N ARG A 70 12.31 1.03 -0.06
CA ARG A 70 12.43 2.03 -1.11
C ARG A 70 11.42 3.15 -0.84
N LYS A 71 11.83 4.42 -0.88
CA LYS A 71 10.91 5.56 -0.83
C LYS A 71 10.16 5.73 -2.16
N CYS A 72 8.93 6.21 -2.10
CA CYS A 72 8.18 6.65 -3.28
C CYS A 72 8.39 8.15 -3.50
N ASP A 73 8.98 8.54 -4.63
CA ASP A 73 9.10 9.96 -5.00
C ASP A 73 7.88 10.46 -5.79
N LYS A 74 7.01 9.56 -6.27
CA LYS A 74 5.79 9.90 -7.04
C LYS A 74 4.54 10.07 -6.18
N VAL A 75 4.61 9.73 -4.89
CA VAL A 75 3.46 9.87 -4.00
C VAL A 75 3.29 11.33 -3.59
N PRO A 76 2.11 11.93 -3.73
CA PRO A 76 1.87 13.30 -3.30
C PRO A 76 1.89 13.40 -1.78
N GLN A 77 2.29 14.57 -1.28
CA GLN A 77 2.47 14.79 0.16
C GLN A 77 1.16 14.63 0.94
N ASP A 78 0.00 14.98 0.37
CA ASP A 78 -1.32 14.72 0.96
C ASP A 78 -1.54 13.24 1.30
N VAL A 79 -1.22 12.34 0.36
CA VAL A 79 -1.39 10.89 0.57
C VAL A 79 -0.46 10.38 1.66
N VAL A 80 0.77 10.92 1.71
CA VAL A 80 1.72 10.62 2.79
C VAL A 80 1.16 11.05 4.13
N ASP A 81 0.57 12.24 4.21
CA ASP A 81 0.03 12.81 5.44
C ASP A 81 -1.19 12.01 5.93
N VAL A 82 -2.15 11.73 5.04
CA VAL A 82 -3.31 10.87 5.33
C VAL A 82 -2.88 9.50 5.87
N LEU A 83 -1.91 8.87 5.22
CA LEU A 83 -1.38 7.56 5.67
C LEU A 83 -0.64 7.66 6.99
N ARG A 84 0.16 8.71 7.18
CA ARG A 84 0.88 8.96 8.42
C ARG A 84 -0.10 9.15 9.57
N SER A 85 -1.07 10.05 9.45
CA SER A 85 -2.09 10.27 10.49
C SER A 85 -2.86 9.00 10.83
N PHE A 86 -3.21 8.20 9.82
CA PHE A 86 -3.86 6.90 10.06
C PHE A 86 -2.96 5.91 10.81
N MET A 87 -1.65 5.92 10.52
CA MET A 87 -0.68 5.07 11.21
C MET A 87 -0.41 5.53 12.64
N GLU A 88 -0.46 6.83 12.93
CA GLU A 88 -0.22 7.41 14.27
C GLU A 88 -1.41 7.24 15.22
N GLY A 89 -2.64 7.17 14.70
CA GLY A 89 -3.86 7.08 15.50
C GLY A 89 -4.24 5.67 15.99
N LYS A 90 -3.30 4.72 16.09
CA LYS A 90 -3.58 3.33 16.45
C LYS A 90 -2.58 2.71 17.42
#